data_AF-A0A453HG41-F1
#
_entry.id   AF-A0A453HG41-F1
#
_cell.length_a   1.000
_cell.length_b   1.000
_cell.length_c   1.000
_cell.angle_alpha   90.00
_cell.angle_beta   90.00
_cell.angle_gamma   90.00
#
_symmetry.space_group_name_H-M   'P 1'
#
loop_
_entity.id
_entity.type
_entity.pdbx_description
1 polymer ?
#
loop_
_entity_poly.entity_id
_entity_poly.type
_entity_poly.pdbx_seq_one_letter_code
_entity_poly.pdbx_strand_id
1 'polypeptide(L)'
;ISHKQIYVLTSQDPVAKVSVSQTTTGSGFPAPKIAAFSSRGPSSVYPAVLKPDITAPGVNILAAAPQVGIYKELGLYFFDSGTSMACPHVSSIIAVLKSLHPDWSPAAFKSALMTTAYITDNNGLPLLADATPNKIADPFDYGAGFINPTQASDPGLIYDINASDYQK
;
A
#
# COMPACT_ATOMS: atom_id res chain seq x y z
N ILE A 1 -21.01 -19.62 -17.11
CA ILE A 1 -20.42 -19.14 -18.39
C ILE A 1 -20.42 -17.62 -18.33
N SER A 2 -19.28 -16.95 -18.55
CA SER A 2 -19.24 -15.48 -18.47
C SER A 2 -19.92 -14.84 -19.69
N HIS A 3 -20.45 -13.61 -19.55
CA HIS A 3 -21.10 -12.89 -20.67
C HIS A 3 -20.21 -12.79 -21.93
N LYS A 4 -18.89 -12.68 -21.74
CA LYS A 4 -17.91 -12.69 -22.84
C LYS A 4 -17.84 -14.05 -23.55
N GLN A 5 -17.85 -15.15 -22.79
CA GLN A 5 -17.89 -16.49 -23.38
C GLN A 5 -19.17 -16.71 -24.19
N ILE A 6 -20.32 -16.23 -23.70
CA ILE A 6 -21.58 -16.32 -24.44
C ILE A 6 -21.46 -15.57 -25.78
N TYR A 7 -20.99 -14.31 -25.76
CA TYR A 7 -20.83 -13.51 -26.97
C TYR A 7 -19.95 -14.19 -28.04
N VAL A 8 -18.83 -14.79 -27.63
CA VAL A 8 -17.93 -15.52 -28.54
C VAL A 8 -18.59 -16.78 -29.10
N LEU A 9 -19.39 -17.48 -28.31
CA LEU A 9 -20.02 -18.74 -28.70
C LEU A 9 -21.30 -18.57 -29.54
N THR A 10 -21.97 -17.43 -29.45
CA THR A 10 -23.27 -17.20 -30.12
C THR A 10 -23.22 -16.23 -31.30
N SER A 11 -22.12 -15.48 -31.47
CA SER A 11 -21.96 -14.55 -32.59
C SER A 11 -21.24 -15.23 -33.75
N GLN A 12 -21.70 -15.03 -34.99
CA GLN A 12 -21.02 -15.58 -36.17
C GLN A 12 -19.63 -14.97 -36.37
N ASP A 13 -19.48 -13.67 -36.11
CA ASP A 13 -18.21 -12.93 -36.21
C ASP A 13 -18.04 -12.02 -34.98
N PRO A 14 -17.57 -12.54 -33.83
CA PRO A 14 -17.37 -11.72 -32.63
C PRO A 14 -16.20 -10.75 -32.82
N VAL A 15 -16.47 -9.45 -32.65
CA VAL A 15 -15.46 -8.38 -32.72
C VAL A 15 -15.42 -7.63 -31.39
N ALA A 16 -14.22 -7.33 -30.90
CA ALA A 16 -14.01 -6.53 -29.70
C ALA A 16 -13.22 -5.25 -30.03
N LYS A 17 -13.61 -4.13 -29.41
CA LYS A 17 -12.86 -2.88 -29.45
C LYS A 17 -12.20 -2.65 -28.10
N VAL A 18 -10.89 -2.44 -28.11
CA VAL A 18 -10.12 -2.03 -26.92
C VAL A 18 -9.83 -0.54 -27.05
N SER A 19 -10.29 0.26 -26.08
CA SER A 19 -9.98 1.68 -25.99
C SER A 19 -8.73 1.92 -25.16
N VAL A 20 -8.17 3.12 -25.25
CA VAL A 20 -7.10 3.57 -24.35
C VAL A 20 -7.54 3.50 -22.88
N SER A 21 -6.57 3.26 -21.99
CA SER A 21 -6.80 3.23 -20.55
C SER A 21 -7.33 4.58 -20.04
N GLN A 22 -8.22 4.53 -19.04
CA GLN A 22 -8.78 5.70 -18.39
C GLN A 22 -8.62 5.58 -16.88
N THR A 23 -8.29 6.70 -16.22
CA THR A 23 -8.23 6.78 -14.76
C THR A 23 -9.61 7.10 -14.22
N THR A 24 -10.03 6.38 -13.19
CA THR A 24 -11.29 6.63 -12.48
C THR A 24 -11.01 6.85 -11.01
N THR A 25 -11.77 7.76 -10.40
CA THR A 25 -11.65 8.12 -8.98
C THR A 25 -13.05 8.32 -8.39
N GLY A 26 -13.15 8.30 -7.06
CA GLY A 26 -14.42 8.51 -6.34
C GLY A 26 -14.91 7.27 -5.59
N SER A 27 -16.09 7.41 -4.96
CA SER A 27 -16.67 6.44 -4.02
C SER A 27 -17.06 5.09 -4.63
N GLY A 28 -17.18 5.00 -5.96
CA GLY A 28 -17.42 3.73 -6.66
C GLY A 28 -16.24 2.75 -6.62
N PHE A 29 -15.07 3.19 -6.14
CA PHE A 29 -13.84 2.41 -6.10
C PHE A 29 -13.31 2.36 -4.66
N PRO A 30 -13.62 1.28 -3.90
CA PRO A 30 -13.11 1.09 -2.54
C PRO A 30 -11.59 1.15 -2.48
N ALA A 31 -11.06 2.06 -1.66
CA ALA A 31 -9.63 2.24 -1.44
C ALA A 31 -9.36 2.76 -0.01
N PRO A 32 -8.24 2.36 0.62
CA PRO A 32 -7.20 1.49 0.08
C PRO A 32 -7.58 0.01 0.11
N LYS A 33 -6.83 -0.81 -0.62
CA LYS A 33 -6.96 -2.27 -0.65
C LYS A 33 -5.58 -2.89 -0.66
N ILE A 34 -5.40 -3.99 0.06
CA ILE A 34 -4.09 -4.66 0.15
C ILE A 34 -3.87 -5.51 -1.10
N ALA A 35 -2.87 -5.14 -1.90
CA ALA A 35 -2.55 -5.77 -3.17
C ALA A 35 -2.23 -7.27 -3.02
N ALA A 36 -2.63 -8.09 -4.01
CA ALA A 36 -2.45 -9.54 -3.97
C ALA A 36 -0.97 -9.95 -3.84
N PHE A 37 -0.06 -9.17 -4.44
CA PHE A 37 1.38 -9.42 -4.41
C PHE A 37 2.04 -8.99 -3.08
N SER A 38 1.36 -8.24 -2.22
CA SER A 38 1.95 -7.79 -0.96
C SER A 38 2.18 -8.99 -0.05
N SER A 39 3.42 -9.17 0.41
CA SER A 39 3.76 -10.24 1.35
C SER A 39 2.98 -10.11 2.65
N ARG A 40 2.63 -11.26 3.24
CA ARG A 40 1.83 -11.36 4.46
C ARG A 40 2.65 -11.91 5.60
N GLY A 41 2.27 -11.57 6.83
CA GLY A 41 2.80 -12.21 8.02
C GLY A 41 2.17 -13.58 8.32
N PRO A 42 2.58 -14.22 9.43
CA PRO A 42 3.61 -13.78 10.37
C PRO A 42 5.02 -13.83 9.76
N SER A 43 5.97 -13.09 10.36
CA SER A 43 7.38 -13.20 10.00
C SER A 43 7.91 -14.60 10.36
N SER A 44 8.58 -15.27 9.43
CA SER A 44 9.24 -16.55 9.71
C SER A 44 10.46 -16.42 10.62
N VAL A 45 11.08 -15.23 10.65
CA VAL A 45 12.29 -14.97 11.44
C VAL A 45 11.94 -14.57 12.87
N TYR A 46 10.88 -13.76 13.05
CA TYR A 46 10.43 -13.28 14.36
C TYR A 46 8.90 -13.39 14.47
N PRO A 47 8.34 -14.60 14.66
CA PRO A 47 6.89 -14.81 14.67
C PRO A 47 6.15 -14.07 15.79
N ALA A 48 6.85 -13.76 16.89
CA ALA A 48 6.29 -13.03 18.04
C ALA A 48 6.07 -11.53 17.75
N VAL A 49 6.67 -10.99 16.69
CA VAL A 49 6.51 -9.59 16.29
C VAL A 49 5.67 -9.53 15.02
N LEU A 50 4.52 -8.86 15.10
CA LEU A 50 3.60 -8.69 13.97
C LEU A 50 4.31 -8.05 12.77
N LYS A 51 4.09 -8.60 11.58
CA LYS A 51 4.52 -8.04 10.29
C LYS A 51 3.42 -8.18 9.25
N PRO A 52 3.28 -7.23 8.29
CA PRO A 52 4.06 -5.99 8.15
C PRO A 52 3.77 -4.97 9.28
N ASP A 53 4.51 -3.86 9.34
CA ASP A 53 4.28 -2.82 10.36
C ASP A 53 3.16 -1.84 9.94
N ILE A 54 3.13 -1.43 8.67
CA ILE A 54 2.27 -0.37 8.13
C ILE A 54 2.02 -0.60 6.62
N THR A 55 0.93 -0.04 6.10
CA THR A 55 0.59 -0.03 4.68
C THR A 55 0.66 1.39 4.09
N ALA A 56 1.12 1.51 2.85
CA ALA A 56 1.20 2.77 2.10
C ALA A 56 0.88 2.56 0.60
N PRO A 57 0.66 3.63 -0.18
CA PRO A 57 0.39 3.53 -1.62
C PRO A 57 1.51 2.81 -2.38
N GLY A 58 1.19 1.70 -3.05
CA GLY A 58 2.18 0.93 -3.82
C GLY A 58 1.65 0.29 -5.11
N VAL A 59 0.45 0.64 -5.55
CA VAL A 59 -0.15 0.11 -6.79
C VAL A 59 -0.41 1.27 -7.74
N ASN A 60 0.00 1.10 -9.00
CA ASN A 60 -0.12 2.11 -10.06
C ASN A 60 0.39 3.49 -9.62
N ILE A 61 1.62 3.51 -9.08
CA ILE A 61 2.31 4.74 -8.71
C ILE A 61 3.03 5.29 -9.95
N LEU A 62 2.75 6.53 -10.33
CA LEU A 62 3.48 7.24 -11.37
C LEU A 62 4.81 7.74 -10.81
N ALA A 63 5.92 7.30 -11.40
CA ALA A 63 7.26 7.72 -10.99
C ALA A 63 8.16 7.97 -12.20
N ALA A 64 9.27 8.68 -11.97
CA ALA A 64 10.27 8.92 -13.01
C ALA A 64 10.91 7.60 -13.46
N ALA A 65 11.03 7.42 -14.78
CA ALA A 65 11.62 6.23 -15.37
C ALA A 65 13.14 6.42 -15.54
N PRO A 66 13.96 5.41 -15.19
CA PRO A 66 15.36 5.40 -15.59
C PRO A 66 15.50 5.50 -17.11
N GLN A 67 16.39 6.34 -17.62
CA GLN A 67 16.59 6.49 -19.07
C GLN A 67 17.57 5.44 -19.64
N VAL A 68 17.39 4.18 -19.22
CA VAL A 68 18.27 3.05 -19.54
C VAL A 68 17.44 1.78 -19.77
N GLY A 69 17.94 0.90 -20.66
CA GLY A 69 17.30 -0.38 -20.97
C GLY A 69 15.85 -0.21 -21.43
N ILE A 70 14.98 -1.13 -20.99
CA ILE A 70 13.55 -1.16 -21.36
C ILE A 70 12.79 0.10 -20.92
N TYR A 71 13.28 0.80 -19.90
CA TYR A 71 12.60 1.97 -19.33
C TYR A 71 12.68 3.20 -20.22
N LYS A 72 13.66 3.27 -21.14
CA LYS A 72 13.78 4.37 -22.11
C LYS A 72 12.58 4.44 -23.06
N GLU A 73 12.00 3.30 -23.42
CA GLU A 73 10.84 3.21 -24.30
C GLU A 73 9.53 3.60 -23.61
N LEU A 74 9.51 3.59 -22.27
CA LEU A 74 8.34 3.97 -21.46
C LEU A 74 8.19 5.50 -21.31
N GLY A 75 9.22 6.28 -21.66
CA GLY A 75 9.24 7.73 -21.53
C GLY A 75 9.90 8.23 -20.25
N LEU A 76 9.60 9.47 -19.85
CA LEU A 76 10.18 10.10 -18.64
C LEU A 76 9.53 9.62 -17.35
N TYR A 77 8.30 9.13 -17.43
CA TYR A 77 7.51 8.66 -16.29
C TYR A 77 6.75 7.39 -16.69
N PHE A 78 6.57 6.49 -15.73
CA PHE A 78 5.79 5.27 -15.94
C PHE A 78 5.04 4.88 -14.66
N PHE A 79 3.97 4.11 -14.83
CA PHE A 79 3.24 3.52 -13.73
C PHE A 79 3.87 2.20 -13.34
N ASP A 80 4.12 2.01 -12.05
CA ASP A 80 4.61 0.75 -11.50
C ASP A 80 3.88 0.36 -10.22
N SER A 81 4.00 -0.90 -9.84
CA SER A 81 3.37 -1.47 -8.65
C SER A 81 4.34 -2.36 -7.88
N GLY A 82 4.43 -2.16 -6.57
CA GLY A 82 5.28 -2.94 -5.70
C GLY A 82 5.35 -2.36 -4.29
N THR A 83 5.78 -3.19 -3.35
CA THR A 83 6.17 -2.71 -2.01
C THR A 83 7.38 -1.78 -2.09
N SER A 84 8.20 -1.90 -3.14
CA SER A 84 9.24 -0.95 -3.54
C SER A 84 8.71 0.45 -3.84
N MET A 85 7.42 0.59 -4.21
CA MET A 85 6.77 1.89 -4.43
C MET A 85 6.05 2.38 -3.16
N ALA A 86 5.63 1.49 -2.27
CA ALA A 86 5.12 1.85 -0.95
C ALA A 86 6.21 2.36 0.02
N CYS A 87 7.39 1.74 -0.01
CA CYS A 87 8.53 2.11 0.83
C CYS A 87 8.92 3.61 0.74
N PRO A 88 9.11 4.20 -0.47
CA PRO A 88 9.48 5.61 -0.58
C PRO A 88 8.40 6.56 -0.05
N HIS A 89 7.11 6.22 -0.13
CA HIS A 89 6.05 7.02 0.50
C HIS A 89 6.26 7.09 2.02
N VAL A 90 6.50 5.94 2.67
CA VAL A 90 6.75 5.89 4.12
C VAL A 90 8.02 6.67 4.48
N SER A 91 9.13 6.47 3.76
CA SER A 91 10.38 7.18 4.06
C SER A 91 10.27 8.69 3.86
N SER A 92 9.53 9.14 2.84
CA SER A 92 9.27 10.57 2.62
C SER A 92 8.42 11.17 3.74
N ILE A 93 7.41 10.45 4.22
CA ILE A 93 6.60 10.90 5.36
C ILE A 93 7.48 11.01 6.62
N ILE A 94 8.33 10.02 6.90
CA ILE A 94 9.27 10.09 8.04
C ILE A 94 10.21 11.28 7.89
N ALA A 95 10.70 11.59 6.70
CA ALA A 95 11.57 12.75 6.48
C ALA A 95 10.87 14.08 6.82
N VAL A 96 9.58 14.21 6.48
CA VAL A 96 8.77 15.37 6.88
C VAL A 96 8.51 15.37 8.39
N LEU A 97 8.16 14.23 8.98
CA LEU A 97 7.97 14.14 10.44
C LEU A 97 9.26 14.49 11.20
N LYS A 98 10.43 14.15 10.67
CA LYS A 98 11.73 14.49 11.27
C LYS A 98 12.01 15.99 11.28
N SER A 99 11.46 16.76 10.32
CA SER A 99 11.58 18.22 10.36
C SER A 99 10.68 18.85 11.42
N LEU A 100 9.54 18.21 11.74
CA LEU A 100 8.60 18.64 12.78
C LEU A 100 9.03 18.18 14.17
N HIS A 101 9.62 16.99 14.28
CA HIS A 101 10.06 16.34 15.53
C HIS A 101 11.53 15.91 15.44
N PRO A 102 12.50 16.84 15.48
CA PRO A 102 13.91 16.54 15.27
C PRO A 102 14.52 15.64 16.34
N ASP A 103 13.93 15.57 17.52
CA ASP A 103 14.36 14.82 18.70
C ASP A 103 13.83 13.38 18.74
N TRP A 104 12.80 13.05 17.96
CA TRP A 104 12.25 11.70 17.93
C TRP A 104 13.25 10.65 17.47
N SER A 105 13.22 9.51 18.16
CA SER A 105 13.95 8.31 17.81
C SER A 105 13.33 7.61 16.57
N PRO A 106 14.05 6.68 15.91
CA PRO A 106 13.46 5.82 14.88
C PRO A 106 12.24 5.01 15.37
N ALA A 107 12.24 4.58 16.64
CA ALA A 107 11.11 3.86 17.23
C ALA A 107 9.91 4.79 17.47
N ALA A 108 10.15 6.04 17.87
CA ALA A 108 9.11 7.07 18.00
C ALA A 108 8.42 7.35 16.65
N PHE A 109 9.16 7.49 15.55
CA PHE A 109 8.55 7.63 14.22
C PHE A 109 7.71 6.42 13.84
N LYS A 110 8.26 5.21 14.05
CA LYS A 110 7.52 3.97 13.79
C LYS A 110 6.23 3.93 14.61
N SER A 111 6.29 4.25 15.90
CA SER A 111 5.13 4.31 16.78
C SER A 111 4.10 5.30 16.26
N ALA A 112 4.50 6.53 15.98
CA ALA A 112 3.59 7.58 15.52
C ALA A 112 2.84 7.19 14.24
N LEU A 113 3.54 6.56 13.28
CA LEU A 113 2.91 6.05 12.05
C LEU A 113 1.92 4.91 12.33
N MET A 114 2.26 3.99 13.23
CA MET A 114 1.44 2.82 13.52
C MET A 114 0.20 3.18 14.34
N THR A 115 0.33 3.99 15.39
CA THR A 115 -0.79 4.32 16.29
C THR A 115 -1.84 5.25 15.67
N THR A 116 -1.49 5.91 14.56
CA THR A 116 -2.38 6.86 13.85
C THR A 116 -2.91 6.33 12.52
N ALA A 117 -2.52 5.11 12.15
CA ALA A 117 -2.98 4.45 10.94
C ALA A 117 -4.49 4.13 11.01
N TYR A 118 -5.13 4.02 9.84
CA TYR A 118 -6.55 3.66 9.75
C TYR A 118 -6.76 2.33 9.04
N ILE A 119 -7.83 1.63 9.41
CA ILE A 119 -8.17 0.26 8.95
C ILE A 119 -9.48 0.20 8.17
N THR A 120 -9.92 1.33 7.62
CA THR A 120 -11.13 1.43 6.81
C THR A 120 -10.85 2.01 5.43
N ASP A 121 -11.65 1.64 4.46
CA ASP A 121 -11.66 2.27 3.14
C ASP A 121 -12.37 3.64 3.15
N ASN A 122 -12.41 4.28 2.00
CA ASN A 122 -13.11 5.54 1.72
C ASN A 122 -14.64 5.47 1.90
N ASN A 123 -15.22 4.28 2.11
CA ASN A 123 -16.64 4.08 2.45
C ASN A 123 -16.85 3.77 3.93
N GLY A 124 -15.79 3.76 4.75
CA GLY A 124 -15.84 3.41 6.17
C GLY A 124 -15.97 1.91 6.43
N LEU A 125 -15.76 1.07 5.41
CA LEU A 125 -15.78 -0.39 5.53
C LEU A 125 -14.38 -0.92 5.86
N PRO A 126 -14.25 -2.09 6.51
CA PRO A 126 -12.95 -2.70 6.76
C PRO A 126 -12.12 -2.85 5.49
N LEU A 127 -10.80 -2.63 5.59
CA LEU A 127 -9.89 -2.87 4.47
C LEU A 127 -10.05 -4.29 3.95
N LEU A 128 -10.00 -4.43 2.63
CA LEU A 128 -9.99 -5.72 1.97
C LEU A 128 -8.56 -6.07 1.51
N ALA A 129 -8.28 -7.36 1.45
CA ALA A 129 -7.12 -7.88 0.76
C ALA A 129 -7.56 -8.49 -0.58
N ASP A 130 -6.84 -8.15 -1.65
CA ASP A 130 -6.94 -8.86 -2.91
C ASP A 130 -6.51 -10.32 -2.69
N ALA A 131 -7.48 -11.20 -2.80
CA ALA A 131 -7.34 -12.65 -2.70
C ALA A 131 -8.42 -13.29 -3.59
N THR A 132 -8.38 -14.61 -3.74
CA THR A 132 -9.39 -15.34 -4.52
C THR A 132 -10.12 -16.32 -3.59
N PRO A 133 -11.31 -15.97 -3.04
CA PRO A 133 -12.00 -14.68 -3.12
C PRO A 133 -11.35 -13.59 -2.25
N ASN A 134 -11.72 -12.32 -2.48
CA ASN A 134 -11.29 -11.22 -1.61
C ASN A 134 -11.68 -11.52 -0.17
N LYS A 135 -10.79 -11.21 0.77
CA LYS A 135 -11.06 -11.34 2.20
C LYS A 135 -11.04 -9.97 2.88
N ILE A 136 -11.69 -9.89 4.04
CA ILE A 136 -11.43 -8.81 4.99
C ILE A 136 -9.96 -8.93 5.40
N ALA A 137 -9.23 -7.83 5.31
CA ALA A 137 -7.83 -7.79 5.67
C ALA A 137 -7.67 -7.85 7.20
N ASP A 138 -6.60 -8.49 7.63
CA ASP A 138 -6.22 -8.62 9.04
C ASP A 138 -4.84 -7.98 9.31
N PRO A 139 -4.36 -7.92 10.56
CA PRO A 139 -3.07 -7.29 10.85
C PRO A 139 -1.85 -7.96 10.17
N PHE A 140 -1.93 -9.22 9.73
CA PHE A 140 -0.87 -9.84 8.93
C PHE A 140 -0.89 -9.38 7.46
N ASP A 141 -1.94 -8.68 7.05
CA ASP A 141 -2.07 -8.05 5.74
C ASP A 141 -1.59 -6.61 5.74
N TYR A 142 -2.02 -5.80 6.73
CA TYR A 142 -1.80 -4.34 6.72
C TYR A 142 -0.95 -3.81 7.87
N GLY A 143 -0.56 -4.65 8.84
CA GLY A 143 0.10 -4.22 10.06
C GLY A 143 -0.81 -3.41 10.96
N ALA A 144 -0.42 -2.18 11.27
CA ALA A 144 -1.26 -1.25 12.01
C ALA A 144 -2.39 -0.62 11.17
N GLY A 145 -2.24 -0.60 9.84
CA GLY A 145 -3.24 -0.05 8.92
C GLY A 145 -2.62 0.74 7.79
N PHE A 146 -3.43 1.54 7.10
CA PHE A 146 -2.97 2.47 6.08
C PHE A 146 -2.47 3.77 6.71
N ILE A 147 -1.33 4.25 6.23
CA ILE A 147 -0.61 5.39 6.79
C ILE A 147 -1.44 6.69 6.77
N ASN A 148 -1.37 7.45 7.87
CA ASN A 148 -2.02 8.75 8.02
C ASN A 148 -0.99 9.83 8.40
N PRO A 149 -0.39 10.53 7.42
CA PRO A 149 0.67 11.50 7.69
C PRO A 149 0.22 12.65 8.59
N THR A 150 -1.02 13.11 8.42
CA THR A 150 -1.58 14.24 9.17
C THR A 150 -1.79 13.90 10.64
N GLN A 151 -2.29 12.70 10.96
CA GLN A 151 -2.40 12.31 12.36
C GLN A 151 -1.05 11.91 12.97
N ALA A 152 -0.14 11.34 12.18
CA ALA A 152 1.20 10.99 12.65
C ALA A 152 2.06 12.19 13.08
N SER A 153 1.72 13.42 12.65
CA SER A 153 2.43 14.62 13.11
C SER A 153 2.09 15.02 14.54
N ASP A 154 0.99 14.53 15.10
CA ASP A 154 0.65 14.71 16.52
C ASP A 154 -0.05 13.45 17.06
N PRO A 155 0.72 12.38 17.34
CA PRO A 155 0.17 11.08 17.71
C PRO A 155 -0.37 11.05 19.16
N GLY A 156 -0.17 12.13 19.92
CA GLY A 156 -0.40 12.19 21.37
C GLY A 156 0.61 11.37 22.18
N LEU A 157 0.62 10.05 21.99
CA LEU A 157 1.52 9.12 22.69
C LEU A 157 2.39 8.35 21.70
N ILE A 158 3.64 8.10 22.10
CA ILE A 158 4.60 7.26 21.36
C ILE A 158 5.15 6.15 22.28
N TYR A 159 5.32 4.97 21.71
CA TYR A 159 5.99 3.82 22.32
C TYR A 159 7.45 3.84 21.88
N ASP A 160 8.30 4.53 22.66
CA ASP A 160 9.72 4.65 22.36
C ASP A 160 10.55 3.55 23.02
N ILE A 161 11.61 3.12 22.34
CA ILE A 161 12.58 2.14 22.83
C ILE A 161 13.98 2.50 22.33
N ASN A 162 15.00 2.16 23.12
CA ASN A 162 16.39 2.44 22.78
C ASN A 162 17.00 1.31 21.96
N ALA A 163 18.12 1.59 21.29
CA ALA A 163 18.85 0.60 20.50
C ALA A 163 19.27 -0.64 21.33
N SER A 164 19.56 -0.46 22.61
CA SER A 164 19.92 -1.54 23.53
C SER A 164 18.74 -2.46 23.86
N ASP A 165 17.50 -2.00 23.73
CA ASP A 165 16.31 -2.82 24.01
C ASP A 165 16.09 -3.90 22.95
N TYR A 166 16.65 -3.76 21.74
CA TYR A 166 16.61 -4.79 20.69
C TYR A 166 17.55 -5.98 20.95
N GLN A 167 18.46 -5.86 21.91
CA GLN A 167 19.49 -6.87 22.22
C GLN A 167 19.27 -7.58 23.56
N LYS A 168 18.16 -7.27 24.25
CA LYS A 168 17.75 -7.94 25.48
C LYS A 168 16.97 -9.21 25.17
#